data_AF-H0BVM1-F1
#
_entry.id   AF-H0BVM1-F1
#
_cell.length_a   1.000
_cell.length_b   1.000
_cell.length_c   1.000
_cell.angle_alpha   90.00
_cell.angle_beta   90.00
_cell.angle_gamma   90.00
#
_symmetry.space_group_name_H-M   'P 1'
#
loop_
_entity.id
_entity.type
_entity.pdbx_description
1 polymer ?
#
loop_
_entity_poly.entity_id
_entity_poly.type
_entity_poly.pdbx_seq_one_letter_code
_entity_poly.pdbx_strand_id
1 'polypeptide(L)'
;MNNLQLPEVTPSASAVVTRPSVKRRIDPIDAPARPLGSKRLALIAKRTNAAASMSDRHLERIAEGDTLLANHDGTVTFLLRATRYGLLMERTQRQASGMRLVQTMVFHDVKSFDRWCAVEPLRFDDGLLFSKLGRQGHAAFAIHP
;
A
#
# COMPACT_ATOMS: atom_id res chain seq x y z
N MET A 1 33.56 -45.36 -42.68
CA MET A 1 34.71 -44.53 -43.11
C MET A 1 34.35 -43.89 -44.44
N ASN A 2 34.13 -42.57 -44.45
CA ASN A 2 34.52 -41.68 -45.55
C ASN A 2 34.16 -40.24 -45.18
N ASN A 3 35.21 -39.41 -45.20
CA ASN A 3 35.24 -38.00 -44.84
C ASN A 3 34.66 -37.16 -45.97
N LEU A 4 33.70 -36.28 -45.65
CA LEU A 4 33.35 -35.14 -46.49
C LEU A 4 33.71 -33.87 -45.72
N GLN A 5 34.80 -33.27 -46.17
CA GLN A 5 35.40 -32.06 -45.65
C GLN A 5 34.61 -30.86 -46.22
N LEU A 6 33.95 -30.11 -45.35
CA LEU A 6 33.24 -28.87 -45.69
C LEU A 6 34.20 -27.67 -45.64
N PRO A 7 34.01 -26.64 -46.48
CA PRO A 7 34.94 -25.54 -46.64
C PRO A 7 34.94 -24.61 -45.42
N GLU A 8 36.14 -24.18 -45.06
CA GLU A 8 36.44 -23.24 -43.99
C GLU A 8 35.91 -21.84 -44.37
N VAL A 9 34.83 -21.42 -43.72
CA VAL A 9 34.34 -20.05 -43.77
C VAL A 9 35.25 -19.21 -42.89
N THR A 10 36.10 -18.41 -43.52
CA THR A 10 36.93 -17.40 -42.84
C THR A 10 36.00 -16.37 -42.19
N PRO A 11 36.06 -16.16 -40.86
CA PRO A 11 35.33 -15.08 -40.24
C PRO A 11 35.95 -13.75 -40.69
N SER A 12 35.17 -12.98 -41.44
CA SER A 12 35.48 -11.58 -41.75
C SER A 12 35.72 -10.85 -40.44
N ALA A 13 36.95 -10.37 -40.23
CA ALA A 13 37.32 -9.62 -39.04
C ALA A 13 36.49 -8.33 -39.01
N SER A 14 35.39 -8.34 -38.26
CA SER A 14 34.78 -7.09 -37.78
C SER A 14 35.84 -6.37 -36.98
N ALA A 15 36.36 -5.28 -37.55
CA ALA A 15 37.20 -4.35 -36.83
C ALA A 15 36.40 -3.86 -35.61
N VAL A 16 36.65 -4.48 -34.46
CA VAL A 16 36.22 -3.96 -33.17
C VAL A 16 36.97 -2.66 -33.02
N VAL A 17 36.30 -1.56 -33.36
CA VAL A 17 36.74 -0.22 -32.95
C VAL A 17 36.69 -0.24 -31.44
N THR A 18 37.83 -0.52 -30.81
CA THR A 18 38.09 -0.28 -29.40
C THR A 18 37.98 1.21 -29.18
N ARG A 19 36.76 1.68 -28.98
CA ARG A 19 36.54 3.04 -28.49
C ARG A 19 37.27 3.13 -27.16
N PRO A 20 38.20 4.08 -26.97
CA PRO A 20 38.79 4.29 -25.67
C PRO A 20 37.64 4.51 -24.70
N SER A 21 37.60 3.71 -23.63
CA SER A 21 36.62 3.87 -22.57
C SER A 21 36.93 5.18 -21.86
N VAL A 22 36.39 6.27 -22.40
CA VAL A 22 36.35 7.55 -21.71
C VAL A 22 35.56 7.26 -20.45
N LYS A 23 36.24 7.18 -19.30
CA LYS A 23 35.63 7.19 -17.98
C LYS A 23 34.87 8.51 -17.88
N ARG A 24 33.64 8.53 -18.38
CA ARG A 24 32.69 9.60 -18.06
C ARG A 24 32.63 9.63 -16.55
N ARG A 25 32.92 10.78 -15.94
CA ARG A 25 32.67 10.97 -14.51
C ARG A 25 31.18 10.71 -14.33
N ILE A 26 30.87 9.58 -13.69
CA ILE A 26 29.49 9.23 -13.36
C ILE A 26 29.03 10.30 -12.37
N ASP A 27 27.90 10.94 -12.67
CA ASP A 27 27.30 11.89 -11.75
C ASP A 27 27.08 11.19 -10.41
N PRO A 28 27.43 11.79 -9.27
CA PRO A 28 27.14 11.24 -7.96
C PRO A 28 25.67 10.79 -7.77
N ILE A 29 24.72 11.34 -8.52
CA ILE A 29 23.30 10.95 -8.53
C ILE A 29 23.07 9.63 -9.27
N ASP A 30 23.81 9.38 -10.36
CA ASP A 30 23.73 8.15 -11.15
C ASP A 30 24.56 7.00 -10.54
N ALA A 31 25.36 7.30 -9.50
CA ALA A 31 26.11 6.29 -8.77
C ALA A 31 25.16 5.38 -7.97
N PRO A 32 25.47 4.07 -7.86
CA PRO A 32 24.65 3.15 -7.10
C PRO A 32 24.53 3.60 -5.64
N ALA A 33 23.32 3.47 -5.07
CA ALA A 33 23.05 3.85 -3.70
C ALA A 33 24.02 3.15 -2.73
N ARG A 34 24.68 3.94 -1.87
CA ARG A 34 25.64 3.38 -0.90
C ARG A 34 24.93 2.49 0.11
N PRO A 35 25.51 1.34 0.49
CA PRO A 35 24.90 0.44 1.46
C PRO A 35 24.77 1.13 2.82
N LEU A 36 23.58 1.01 3.42
CA LEU A 36 23.25 1.66 4.69
C LEU A 36 24.00 1.07 5.90
N GLY A 37 24.58 -0.12 5.78
CA GLY A 37 25.34 -0.79 6.84
C GLY A 37 24.57 -0.88 8.16
N SER A 38 25.24 -0.56 9.28
CA SER A 38 24.66 -0.53 10.63
C SER A 38 23.48 0.44 10.78
N LYS A 39 23.37 1.47 9.93
CA LYS A 39 22.25 2.42 9.93
C LYS A 39 20.95 1.81 9.40
N ARG A 40 21.00 0.64 8.75
CA ARG A 40 19.81 -0.07 8.25
C ARG A 40 18.86 -0.44 9.40
N LEU A 41 19.38 -1.00 10.49
CA LEU A 41 18.56 -1.40 11.64
C LEU A 41 17.94 -0.17 12.33
N ALA A 42 18.70 0.90 12.48
CA ALA A 42 18.19 2.17 13.02
C ALA A 42 17.08 2.77 12.14
N LEU A 43 17.21 2.67 10.80
CA LEU A 43 16.17 3.14 9.88
C LEU A 43 14.89 2.28 10.00
N ILE A 44 15.03 0.96 10.12
CA ILE A 44 13.91 0.04 10.33
C ILE A 44 13.21 0.37 11.65
N ALA A 45 13.95 0.50 12.74
CA ALA A 45 13.40 0.86 14.06
C ALA A 45 12.71 2.23 14.05
N LYS A 46 13.27 3.23 13.33
CA LYS A 46 12.61 4.53 13.17
C LYS A 46 11.29 4.43 12.41
N ARG A 47 11.22 3.58 11.38
CA ARG A 47 9.98 3.32 10.63
C ARG A 47 8.92 2.62 11.49
N THR A 48 9.30 1.63 12.28
CA THR A 48 8.36 0.94 13.19
C THR A 48 7.83 1.88 14.27
N ASN A 49 8.68 2.72 14.85
CA ASN A 49 8.27 3.68 15.88
C ASN A 49 7.35 4.78 15.31
N ALA A 50 7.63 5.27 14.09
CA ALA A 50 6.74 6.20 13.41
C ALA A 50 5.37 5.56 13.10
N ALA A 51 5.37 4.29 12.72
CA ALA A 51 4.15 3.52 12.48
C ALA A 51 3.32 3.33 13.77
N ALA A 52 3.98 3.13 14.92
CA ALA A 52 3.33 3.04 16.23
C ALA A 52 2.73 4.40 16.67
N SER A 53 3.53 5.47 16.63
CA SER A 53 3.08 6.84 17.01
C SER A 53 1.90 7.35 16.18
N MET A 54 1.85 7.00 14.89
CA MET A 54 0.71 7.35 14.02
C MET A 54 -0.55 6.52 14.29
N SER A 55 -0.40 5.34 14.88
CA SER A 55 -1.54 4.52 15.33
C SER A 55 -2.13 5.12 16.61
N ASP A 56 -1.27 5.60 17.51
CA ASP A 56 -1.65 6.32 18.73
C ASP A 56 -2.43 7.60 18.41
N ARG A 57 -1.93 8.42 17.48
CA ARG A 57 -2.64 9.61 17.00
C ARG A 57 -3.97 9.31 16.31
N HIS A 58 -4.16 8.11 15.78
CA HIS A 58 -5.44 7.69 15.20
C HIS A 58 -6.44 7.32 16.30
N LEU A 59 -5.99 6.68 17.38
CA LEU A 59 -6.80 6.41 18.57
C LEU A 59 -7.25 7.72 19.26
N GLU A 60 -6.37 8.71 19.35
CA GLU A 60 -6.69 10.03 19.93
C GLU A 60 -7.77 10.82 19.14
N ARG A 61 -8.03 10.46 17.88
CA ARG A 61 -9.03 11.13 17.03
C ARG A 61 -10.43 10.54 17.14
N ILE A 62 -10.57 9.41 17.81
CA ILE A 62 -11.84 8.71 17.99
C ILE A 62 -12.65 9.52 19.01
N ALA A 63 -13.68 10.20 18.53
CA ALA A 63 -14.59 10.96 19.37
C ALA A 63 -15.59 10.02 20.05
N GLU A 64 -16.23 10.51 21.11
CA GLU A 64 -17.35 9.81 21.73
C GLU A 64 -18.47 9.56 20.69
N GLY A 65 -18.95 8.32 20.60
CA GLY A 65 -19.94 7.89 19.61
C GLY A 65 -19.37 7.38 18.29
N ASP A 66 -18.06 7.50 18.05
CA ASP A 66 -17.42 6.86 16.90
C ASP A 66 -17.33 5.33 17.09
N THR A 67 -17.42 4.60 15.98
CA THR A 67 -17.22 3.15 15.98
C THR A 67 -15.97 2.79 15.18
N LEU A 68 -14.94 2.28 15.87
CA LEU A 68 -13.75 1.73 15.23
C LEU A 68 -13.91 0.22 14.99
N LEU A 69 -13.71 -0.20 13.75
CA LEU A 69 -13.64 -1.59 13.34
C LEU A 69 -12.24 -1.88 12.79
N ALA A 70 -11.71 -3.06 13.09
CA ALA A 70 -10.40 -3.48 12.62
C ALA A 70 -10.41 -4.98 12.32
N ASN A 71 -9.59 -5.40 11.36
CA ASN A 71 -9.27 -6.81 11.18
C ASN A 71 -8.29 -7.27 12.26
N HIS A 72 -8.03 -8.59 12.33
CA HIS A 72 -7.26 -9.17 13.44
C HIS A 72 -5.86 -8.56 13.60
N ASP A 73 -5.20 -8.24 12.49
CA ASP A 73 -3.85 -7.65 12.47
C ASP A 73 -3.84 -6.11 12.49
N GLY A 74 -5.01 -5.46 12.46
CA GLY A 74 -5.12 -4.00 12.35
C GLY A 74 -4.54 -3.41 11.05
N THR A 75 -4.37 -4.24 10.01
CA THR A 75 -3.91 -3.79 8.68
C THR A 75 -5.03 -3.10 7.91
N VAL A 76 -6.29 -3.40 8.21
CA VAL A 76 -7.46 -2.68 7.69
C VAL A 76 -8.30 -2.21 8.86
N THR A 77 -8.59 -0.91 8.91
CA THR A 77 -9.48 -0.33 9.92
C THR A 77 -10.50 0.59 9.29
N PHE A 78 -11.69 0.65 9.89
CA PHE A 78 -12.77 1.59 9.56
C PHE A 78 -13.14 2.38 10.79
N LEU A 79 -13.10 3.70 10.70
CA LEU A 79 -13.67 4.60 11.69
C LEU A 79 -14.99 5.14 11.15
N LEU A 80 -16.09 4.82 11.82
CA LEU A 80 -17.42 5.28 11.46
C LEU A 80 -17.87 6.37 12.42
N ARG A 81 -18.38 7.46 11.86
CA ARG A 81 -18.96 8.58 12.61
C ARG A 81 -20.33 8.92 12.02
N ALA A 82 -21.37 8.77 12.83
CA ALA A 82 -22.69 9.28 12.50
C ALA A 82 -22.65 10.83 12.54
N THR A 83 -23.22 11.47 11.53
CA THR A 83 -23.30 12.93 11.44
C THR A 83 -24.70 13.34 11.04
N ARG A 84 -25.03 14.63 11.21
CA ARG A 84 -26.30 15.20 10.72
C ARG A 84 -26.48 15.13 9.19
N TYR A 85 -25.44 14.75 8.45
CA TYR A 85 -25.45 14.67 6.98
C TYR A 85 -25.35 13.22 6.47
N GLY A 86 -25.45 12.24 7.36
CA GLY A 86 -25.27 10.82 7.09
C GLY A 86 -24.00 10.26 7.74
N LEU A 87 -23.38 9.27 7.10
CA LEU A 87 -22.23 8.54 7.63
C LEU A 87 -20.91 9.12 7.09
N LEU A 88 -20.02 9.54 7.99
CA LEU A 88 -18.61 9.75 7.69
C LEU A 88 -17.85 8.45 8.00
N MET A 89 -17.05 7.98 7.06
CA MET A 89 -16.23 6.78 7.20
C MET A 89 -14.78 7.07 6.81
N GLU A 90 -13.83 6.72 7.66
CA GLU A 90 -12.41 6.66 7.32
C GLU A 90 -11.96 5.21 7.20
N ARG A 91 -11.46 4.81 6.04
CA ARG A 91 -10.82 3.52 5.78
C ARG A 91 -9.32 3.70 5.79
N THR A 92 -8.63 3.00 6.69
CA THR A 92 -7.17 2.91 6.70
C THR A 92 -6.74 1.51 6.27
N GLN A 93 -5.80 1.44 5.32
CA GLN A 93 -5.17 0.21 4.88
C GLN A 93 -3.64 0.35 5.00
N ARG A 94 -3.01 -0.56 5.74
CA ARG A 94 -1.56 -0.64 5.95
C ARG A 94 -1.01 -1.78 5.08
N GLN A 95 0.07 -1.50 4.37
CA GLN A 95 0.80 -2.50 3.60
C GLN A 95 2.10 -2.87 4.31
N ALA A 96 2.57 -4.10 4.09
CA ALA A 96 3.80 -4.62 4.68
C ALA A 96 5.06 -3.78 4.37
N SER A 97 5.06 -3.03 3.26
CA SER A 97 6.14 -2.12 2.86
C SER A 97 6.22 -0.83 3.69
N GLY A 98 5.28 -0.62 4.63
CA GLY A 98 5.16 0.58 5.44
C GLY A 98 4.32 1.69 4.80
N MET A 99 3.76 1.44 3.62
CA MET A 99 2.79 2.35 3.00
C MET A 99 1.44 2.27 3.74
N ARG A 100 0.80 3.42 3.96
CA ARG A 100 -0.55 3.52 4.53
C ARG A 100 -1.41 4.32 3.57
N LEU A 101 -2.55 3.75 3.18
CA LEU A 101 -3.62 4.44 2.48
C LEU A 101 -4.69 4.83 3.49
N VAL A 102 -5.12 6.08 3.47
CA VAL A 102 -6.26 6.58 4.25
C VAL A 102 -7.25 7.18 3.26
N GLN A 103 -8.49 6.72 3.30
CA GLN A 103 -9.58 7.21 2.47
C GLN A 103 -10.71 7.67 3.37
N THR A 104 -11.11 8.92 3.23
CA THR A 104 -12.26 9.49 3.94
C THR A 104 -13.42 9.61 2.97
N MET A 105 -14.57 9.13 3.38
CA MET A 105 -15.77 9.02 2.56
C MET A 105 -16.98 9.50 3.34
N VAL A 106 -17.92 10.14 2.64
CA VAL A 106 -19.19 10.59 3.22
C VAL A 106 -20.32 9.97 2.42
N PHE A 107 -21.28 9.39 3.12
CA PHE A 107 -22.47 8.78 2.56
C PHE A 107 -23.70 9.49 3.10
N HIS A 108 -24.49 10.09 2.21
CA HIS A 108 -25.69 10.83 2.60
C HIS A 108 -26.88 9.91 2.90
N ASP A 109 -26.91 8.73 2.28
CA ASP A 109 -28.00 7.78 2.41
C ASP A 109 -27.50 6.34 2.39
N VAL A 110 -28.31 5.43 2.95
CA VAL A 110 -28.02 4.00 3.03
C VAL A 110 -27.74 3.39 1.65
N LYS A 111 -28.45 3.81 0.59
CA LYS A 111 -28.24 3.24 -0.76
C LYS A 111 -26.87 3.59 -1.32
N SER A 112 -26.36 4.79 -1.04
CA SER A 112 -25.01 5.19 -1.44
C SER A 112 -23.93 4.38 -0.72
N PHE A 113 -24.13 4.10 0.57
CA PHE A 113 -23.28 3.22 1.36
C PHE A 113 -23.31 1.78 0.85
N ASP A 114 -24.50 1.24 0.58
CA ASP A 114 -24.67 -0.12 0.06
C ASP A 114 -24.01 -0.33 -1.30
N ARG A 115 -24.11 0.67 -2.20
CA ARG A 115 -23.42 0.64 -3.50
C ARG A 115 -21.91 0.54 -3.33
N TRP A 116 -21.34 1.26 -2.37
CA TRP A 116 -19.92 1.15 -2.08
C TRP A 116 -19.57 -0.21 -1.46
N CYS A 117 -20.36 -0.69 -0.48
CA CYS A 117 -20.18 -2.02 0.10
C CYS A 117 -20.24 -3.14 -0.95
N ALA A 118 -21.06 -2.98 -1.99
CA ALA A 118 -21.18 -3.94 -3.09
C ALA A 118 -19.91 -4.07 -3.93
N VAL A 119 -19.00 -3.09 -3.90
CA VAL A 119 -17.72 -3.11 -4.63
C VAL A 119 -16.51 -3.22 -3.71
N GLU A 120 -16.69 -3.17 -2.39
CA GLU A 120 -15.59 -3.26 -1.43
C GLU A 120 -14.98 -4.68 -1.43
N PRO A 121 -13.69 -4.84 -1.80
CA PRO A 121 -13.05 -6.15 -1.88
C PRO A 121 -12.98 -6.90 -0.55
N LEU A 122 -12.98 -6.18 0.58
CA LEU A 122 -12.90 -6.74 1.92
C LEU A 122 -13.96 -7.82 2.20
N ARG A 123 -15.11 -7.80 1.51
CA ARG A 123 -16.13 -8.84 1.64
C ARG A 123 -15.62 -10.26 1.34
N PHE A 124 -14.57 -10.36 0.54
CA PHE A 124 -13.92 -11.63 0.19
C PHE A 124 -12.71 -11.95 1.06
N ASP A 125 -12.03 -10.93 1.59
CA ASP A 125 -10.83 -11.10 2.41
C ASP A 125 -11.15 -11.32 3.90
N ASP A 126 -12.06 -10.53 4.46
CA ASP A 126 -12.50 -10.60 5.85
C ASP A 126 -14.01 -10.37 5.95
N GLY A 127 -14.77 -11.44 5.68
CA GLY A 127 -16.24 -11.41 5.68
C GLY A 127 -16.84 -11.05 7.05
N LEU A 128 -16.14 -11.32 8.16
CA LEU A 128 -16.60 -10.96 9.49
C LEU A 128 -16.49 -9.45 9.72
N LEU A 129 -15.35 -8.86 9.38
CA LEU A 129 -15.17 -7.41 9.43
C LEU A 129 -16.15 -6.71 8.50
N PHE A 130 -16.34 -7.22 7.28
CA PHE A 130 -17.31 -6.68 6.34
C PHE A 130 -18.75 -6.74 6.89
N SER A 131 -19.16 -7.86 7.50
CA SER A 131 -20.48 -7.99 8.11
C SER A 131 -20.69 -7.00 9.27
N LYS A 132 -19.65 -6.78 10.09
CA LYS A 132 -19.67 -5.76 11.16
C LYS A 132 -19.79 -4.36 10.57
N LEU A 133 -19.01 -4.05 9.53
CA LEU A 133 -19.04 -2.77 8.83
C LEU A 133 -20.44 -2.47 8.28
N GLY A 134 -21.06 -3.45 7.61
CA GLY A 134 -22.43 -3.33 7.12
C GLY A 134 -23.38 -2.96 8.26
N ARG A 135 -23.45 -3.78 9.32
CA ARG A 135 -24.38 -3.53 10.44
C ARG A 135 -24.17 -2.17 11.11
N GLN A 136 -22.93 -1.78 11.38
CA GLN A 136 -22.64 -0.50 12.03
C GLN A 136 -22.89 0.69 11.11
N GLY A 137 -22.60 0.55 9.81
CA GLY A 137 -22.93 1.55 8.82
C GLY A 137 -24.44 1.79 8.74
N HIS A 138 -25.26 0.74 8.69
CA HIS A 138 -26.71 0.85 8.71
C HIS A 138 -27.23 1.50 10.00
N ALA A 139 -26.67 1.12 11.15
CA ALA A 139 -27.05 1.69 12.44
C ALA A 139 -26.78 3.21 12.50
N ALA A 140 -25.71 3.70 11.86
CA ALA A 140 -25.38 5.12 11.84
C ALA A 140 -26.46 5.98 11.17
N PHE A 141 -27.21 5.44 10.20
CA PHE A 141 -28.32 6.14 9.55
C PHE A 141 -29.64 6.07 10.34
N ALA A 142 -29.77 5.16 11.32
CA ALA A 142 -30.96 5.06 12.16
C ALA A 142 -31.01 6.12 13.26
N ILE A 143 -29.89 6.80 13.54
CA ILE A 143 -29.75 7.79 14.62
C ILE A 143 -30.31 9.16 14.22
N HIS A 144 -30.38 9.46 12.92
CA HIS A 144 -30.91 10.72 12.37
C HIS A 144 -31.80 10.46 11.15
N PRO A 145 -33.14 10.40 11.32
CA PRO A 145 -34.09 10.24 10.23
C PRO A 145 -34.21 11.48 9.33
#